data_AF-A0A1M6BH70-F1
#
_entry.id   AF-A0A1M6BH70-F1
#
_cell.length_a   1.000
_cell.length_b   1.000
_cell.length_c   1.000
_cell.angle_alpha   90.00
_cell.angle_beta   90.00
_cell.angle_gamma   90.00
#
_symmetry.space_group_name_H-M   'P 1'
#
loop_
_entity.id
_entity.type
_entity.pdbx_description
1 polymer ?
#
loop_
_entity_poly.entity_id
_entity_poly.type
_entity_poly.pdbx_seq_one_letter_code
_entity_poly.pdbx_strand_id
1 'polypeptide(L)'
;MKKLNLLFLAFSILLTASCSSDDSNSDENEETTSNYFPLTVSNSWTYNNEFVYEDGNTTNTQETLSISSLIEEQGVSYYSLNSDASIEDQGFVTGLLANGQLTVADNQLIYNGELELDATNLGIVDTENIVIPLINIIIFDADANVGDELSENEDSFTQSVDIQGVDIPFTFDYTITSTQNSFYESYTAGEQIFEDVISSNIAVNIEINASFFGVDIPVLEPQDAVQITNYYANNVGMIYSETAINYNFEEINIPTVSSIPDYQFDITQEIDSYTITE
;
A
#
# COMPACT_ATOMS: atom_id res chain seq x y z
N MET A 1 68.88 65.38 4.67
CA MET A 1 68.44 65.17 6.06
C MET A 1 68.46 63.67 6.33
N LYS A 2 69.07 63.24 7.45
CA LYS A 2 68.94 61.98 8.23
C LYS A 2 68.63 60.68 7.45
N LYS A 3 69.59 59.78 7.20
CA LYS A 3 70.10 58.69 8.08
C LYS A 3 69.02 57.91 8.85
N LEU A 4 68.88 56.61 8.56
CA LEU A 4 68.72 55.57 9.59
C LEU A 4 69.25 54.21 9.08
N ASN A 5 70.32 53.74 9.73
CA ASN A 5 70.79 52.34 9.73
C ASN A 5 70.43 51.74 11.10
N LEU A 6 69.98 50.48 11.13
CA LEU A 6 70.09 49.49 12.24
C LEU A 6 69.50 48.18 11.68
N LEU A 7 70.18 47.05 11.45
CA LEU A 7 71.16 46.20 12.16
C LEU A 7 70.53 45.33 13.28
N PHE A 8 71.01 44.07 13.33
CA PHE A 8 70.65 42.85 14.12
C PHE A 8 69.70 41.88 13.39
N LEU A 9 70.12 40.75 12.81
CA LEU A 9 70.96 39.61 13.26
C LEU A 9 70.40 38.85 14.47
N ALA A 10 69.69 37.74 14.20
CA ALA A 10 69.73 36.55 15.04
C ALA A 10 69.51 35.30 14.18
N PHE A 11 70.48 34.41 14.32
CA PHE A 11 70.68 33.13 13.67
C PHE A 11 69.91 32.03 14.44
N SER A 12 69.80 30.86 13.80
CA SER A 12 69.75 29.52 14.40
C SER A 12 68.39 28.83 14.62
N ILE A 13 68.16 27.81 13.77
CA ILE A 13 68.08 26.36 14.09
C ILE A 13 66.84 25.65 13.50
N LEU A 14 67.15 24.81 12.50
CA LEU A 14 66.40 23.64 12.01
C LEU A 14 66.23 22.57 13.10
N LEU A 15 65.33 21.61 12.82
CA LEU A 15 65.02 20.32 13.46
C LEU A 15 63.64 20.38 14.15
N THR A 16 62.66 19.51 13.94
CA THR A 16 62.57 18.17 13.35
C THR A 16 61.13 17.89 12.89
N ALA A 17 60.97 16.88 12.01
CA ALA A 17 59.71 16.30 11.59
C ALA A 17 58.76 15.91 12.74
N SER A 18 57.46 16.14 12.55
CA SER A 18 56.41 15.24 13.02
C SER A 18 55.36 15.10 11.92
N CYS A 19 55.16 13.87 11.50
CA CYS A 19 54.03 13.42 10.71
C CYS A 19 52.77 13.56 11.59
N SER A 20 51.71 14.15 11.04
CA SER A 20 50.33 13.73 11.33
C SER A 20 49.63 13.75 9.99
N SER A 21 49.34 12.56 9.50
CA SER A 21 48.43 12.34 8.38
C SER A 21 47.03 12.71 8.86
N ASP A 22 46.50 13.84 8.43
CA ASP A 22 45.07 14.09 8.48
C ASP A 22 44.57 14.07 7.04
N ASP A 23 44.21 12.85 6.61
CA ASP A 23 43.22 12.62 5.58
C ASP A 23 41.92 13.27 6.09
N SER A 24 41.63 14.47 5.60
CA SER A 24 40.28 15.03 5.71
C SER A 24 39.46 14.46 4.56
N ASN A 25 39.08 13.19 4.73
CA ASN A 25 37.88 12.70 4.08
C ASN A 25 36.74 13.52 4.70
N SER A 26 36.31 14.56 4.01
CA SER A 26 34.97 15.06 4.21
C SER A 26 34.07 13.89 3.83
N ASP A 27 33.58 13.18 4.84
CA ASP A 27 32.39 12.35 4.70
C ASP A 27 31.31 13.31 4.18
N GLU A 28 31.14 13.31 2.86
CA GLU A 28 29.90 13.68 2.25
C GLU A 28 28.88 12.78 2.95
N ASN A 29 27.95 13.37 3.70
CA ASN A 29 26.70 12.70 4.02
C ASN A 29 26.15 12.26 2.67
N GLU A 30 26.35 11.00 2.29
CA GLU A 30 25.50 10.36 1.31
C GLU A 30 24.10 10.49 1.93
N GLU A 31 23.29 11.39 1.37
CA GLU A 31 21.86 11.35 1.65
C GLU A 31 21.40 9.97 1.22
N THR A 32 21.21 9.08 2.19
CA THR A 32 20.53 7.83 1.95
C THR A 32 19.11 8.21 1.55
N THR A 33 18.83 8.23 0.25
CA THR A 33 17.47 8.42 -0.27
C THR A 33 16.61 7.34 0.34
N SER A 34 15.64 7.72 1.17
CA SER A 34 14.69 6.79 1.78
C SER A 34 13.95 6.03 0.70
N ASN A 35 13.94 4.71 0.79
CA ASN A 35 13.28 3.82 -0.15
C ASN A 35 12.35 2.86 0.59
N TYR A 36 11.11 3.29 0.81
CA TYR A 36 10.12 2.53 1.57
C TYR A 36 9.53 1.33 0.81
N PHE A 37 9.88 1.14 -0.46
CA PHE A 37 9.52 -0.05 -1.21
C PHE A 37 10.55 -0.35 -2.31
N PRO A 38 11.66 -1.04 -2.00
CA PRO A 38 12.73 -1.30 -2.96
C PRO A 38 12.30 -2.22 -4.13
N LEU A 39 12.07 -1.63 -5.30
CA LEU A 39 11.59 -2.33 -6.51
C LEU A 39 12.71 -2.88 -7.41
N THR A 40 13.61 -3.71 -6.86
CA THR A 40 14.61 -4.42 -7.69
C THR A 40 14.11 -5.83 -8.00
N VAL A 41 14.23 -6.27 -9.26
CA VAL A 41 13.90 -7.66 -9.64
C VAL A 41 14.72 -8.63 -8.80
N SER A 42 14.08 -9.67 -8.26
CA SER A 42 14.61 -10.61 -7.24
C SER A 42 14.49 -10.15 -5.79
N ASN A 43 14.05 -8.93 -5.51
CA ASN A 43 13.60 -8.59 -4.16
C ASN A 43 12.34 -9.38 -3.83
N SER A 44 12.23 -9.80 -2.58
CA SER A 44 11.09 -10.59 -2.10
C SER A 44 10.80 -10.36 -0.62
N TRP A 45 9.54 -10.55 -0.25
CA TRP A 45 9.03 -10.42 1.11
C TRP A 45 8.12 -11.60 1.42
N THR A 46 8.38 -12.28 2.52
CA THR A 46 7.54 -13.36 3.03
C THR A 46 6.65 -12.81 4.13
N TYR A 47 5.35 -13.05 4.02
CA TYR A 47 4.33 -12.58 4.96
C TYR A 47 3.60 -13.74 5.61
N ASN A 48 3.34 -13.61 6.90
CA ASN A 48 2.34 -14.41 7.60
C ASN A 48 1.01 -13.66 7.51
N ASN A 49 -0.01 -14.33 6.97
CA ASN A 49 -1.35 -13.76 6.84
C ASN A 49 -2.28 -14.41 7.86
N GLU A 50 -3.00 -13.60 8.63
CA GLU A 50 -4.05 -14.06 9.54
C GLU A 50 -5.40 -13.55 9.05
N PHE A 51 -6.35 -14.47 8.89
CA PHE A 51 -7.71 -14.20 8.46
C PHE A 51 -8.65 -14.46 9.63
N VAL A 52 -9.39 -13.44 10.05
CA VAL A 52 -10.36 -13.51 11.15
C VAL A 52 -11.77 -13.35 10.57
N TYR A 53 -12.55 -14.41 10.70
CA TYR A 53 -13.93 -14.46 10.22
C TYR A 53 -14.91 -13.93 11.27
N GLU A 54 -16.10 -13.52 10.85
CA GLU A 54 -17.15 -12.98 11.74
C GLU A 54 -17.50 -13.92 12.92
N ASP A 55 -17.43 -15.23 12.72
CA ASP A 55 -17.69 -16.23 13.76
C ASP A 55 -16.55 -16.39 14.78
N GLY A 56 -15.48 -15.60 14.62
CA GLY A 56 -14.28 -15.60 15.44
C GLY A 56 -13.29 -16.73 15.10
N ASN A 57 -13.55 -17.52 14.06
CA ASN A 57 -12.57 -18.47 13.57
C ASN A 57 -11.39 -17.73 12.91
N THR A 58 -10.23 -18.36 12.99
CA THR A 58 -8.99 -17.81 12.43
C THR A 58 -8.33 -18.83 11.53
N THR A 59 -7.88 -18.40 10.36
CA THR A 59 -7.01 -19.18 9.47
C THR A 59 -5.71 -18.43 9.27
N ASN A 60 -4.61 -19.18 9.15
CA ASN A 60 -3.28 -18.60 8.92
C ASN A 60 -2.69 -19.20 7.66
N THR A 61 -2.10 -18.36 6.82
CA THR A 61 -1.34 -18.75 5.63
C THR A 61 0.01 -18.04 5.61
N GLN A 62 0.86 -18.43 4.68
CA GLN A 62 2.13 -17.76 4.44
C GLN A 62 2.34 -17.68 2.93
N GLU A 63 2.90 -16.57 2.49
CA GLU A 63 3.21 -16.34 1.09
C GLU A 63 4.51 -15.55 0.93
N THR A 64 5.13 -15.64 -0.24
CA THR A 64 6.25 -14.81 -0.65
C THR A 64 5.86 -13.98 -1.86
N LEU A 65 5.82 -12.66 -1.67
CA LEU A 65 5.67 -11.68 -2.73
C LEU A 65 7.05 -11.34 -3.31
N SER A 66 7.18 -11.31 -4.63
CA SER A 66 8.46 -11.04 -5.31
C SER A 66 8.28 -10.12 -6.50
N ILE A 67 9.29 -9.29 -6.80
CA ILE A 67 9.30 -8.49 -8.02
C ILE A 67 9.54 -9.40 -9.22
N SER A 68 8.52 -9.58 -10.06
CA SER A 68 8.52 -10.53 -11.17
C SER A 68 9.04 -9.94 -12.48
N SER A 69 8.78 -8.65 -12.72
CA SER A 69 9.26 -7.97 -13.92
C SER A 69 9.31 -6.45 -13.76
N LEU A 70 10.11 -5.82 -14.62
CA LEU A 70 10.22 -4.38 -14.83
C LEU A 70 10.06 -4.12 -16.34
N ILE A 71 9.15 -3.22 -16.68
CA ILE A 71 8.96 -2.70 -18.04
C ILE A 71 9.19 -1.19 -18.00
N GLU A 72 10.00 -0.67 -18.90
CA GLU A 72 10.19 0.78 -19.08
C GLU A 72 9.46 1.25 -20.34
N GLU A 73 8.54 2.20 -20.20
CA GLU A 73 7.83 2.80 -21.32
C GLU A 73 7.83 4.32 -21.19
N GLN A 74 8.27 5.02 -22.24
CA GLN A 74 8.32 6.48 -22.29
C GLN A 74 9.06 7.15 -21.10
N GLY A 75 10.01 6.44 -20.49
CA GLY A 75 10.79 6.93 -19.34
C GLY A 75 10.12 6.70 -17.98
N VAL A 76 9.02 5.93 -17.93
CA VAL A 76 8.36 5.47 -16.71
C VAL A 76 8.63 3.98 -16.51
N SER A 77 8.96 3.60 -15.28
CA SER A 77 9.19 2.21 -14.88
C SER A 77 7.92 1.62 -14.26
N TYR A 78 7.49 0.48 -14.78
CA TYR A 78 6.35 -0.30 -14.32
C TYR A 78 6.83 -1.63 -13.77
N TYR A 79 6.46 -1.91 -12.52
CA TYR A 79 6.86 -3.12 -11.81
C TYR A 79 5.66 -4.01 -11.61
N SER A 80 5.81 -5.30 -11.92
CA SER A 80 4.82 -6.31 -11.57
C SER A 80 5.38 -7.22 -10.50
N LEU A 81 4.50 -7.67 -9.61
CA LEU A 81 4.82 -8.57 -8.53
C LEU A 81 4.18 -9.92 -8.77
N ASN A 82 4.63 -10.93 -8.05
CA ASN A 82 4.03 -12.25 -8.06
C ASN A 82 4.08 -12.83 -6.64
N SER A 83 2.95 -13.39 -6.20
CA SER A 83 2.89 -14.23 -5.00
C SER A 83 3.11 -15.71 -5.38
N ASP A 84 3.77 -16.47 -4.51
CA ASP A 84 3.90 -17.92 -4.67
C ASP A 84 2.69 -18.70 -4.12
N ALA A 85 1.78 -18.03 -3.43
CA ALA A 85 0.56 -18.58 -2.87
C ALA A 85 -0.59 -18.59 -3.88
N SER A 86 -1.56 -19.49 -3.67
CA SER A 86 -2.82 -19.48 -4.42
C SER A 86 -3.67 -18.28 -4.01
N ILE A 87 -4.59 -17.80 -4.87
CA ILE A 87 -5.41 -16.60 -4.59
C ILE A 87 -6.13 -16.70 -3.23
N GLU A 88 -6.61 -17.89 -2.85
CA GLU A 88 -7.31 -18.13 -1.58
C GLU A 88 -6.39 -18.06 -0.34
N ASP A 89 -5.07 -18.19 -0.54
CA ASP A 89 -4.06 -18.16 0.52
C ASP A 89 -3.29 -16.83 0.57
N GLN A 90 -3.46 -15.95 -0.41
CA GLN A 90 -2.83 -14.63 -0.44
C GLN A 90 -3.50 -13.70 0.57
N GLY A 91 -2.73 -12.89 1.26
CA GLY A 91 -3.28 -11.78 2.02
C GLY A 91 -3.80 -10.68 1.08
N PHE A 92 -4.60 -9.77 1.63
CA PHE A 92 -5.37 -8.83 0.80
C PHE A 92 -4.50 -7.88 0.00
N VAL A 93 -3.56 -7.19 0.65
CA VAL A 93 -2.72 -6.18 0.02
C VAL A 93 -1.68 -6.82 -0.89
N THR A 94 -1.03 -7.90 -0.47
CA THR A 94 -0.12 -8.67 -1.34
C THR A 94 -0.83 -9.22 -2.57
N GLY A 95 -2.08 -9.68 -2.42
CA GLY A 95 -2.94 -10.10 -3.52
C GLY A 95 -3.25 -8.96 -4.50
N LEU A 96 -3.60 -7.77 -4.00
CA LEU A 96 -3.75 -6.58 -4.85
C LEU A 96 -2.45 -6.26 -5.59
N LEU A 97 -1.31 -6.21 -4.88
CA LEU A 97 -0.01 -5.90 -5.46
C LEU A 97 0.41 -6.92 -6.53
N ALA A 98 0.13 -8.21 -6.32
CA ALA A 98 0.42 -9.27 -7.28
C ALA A 98 -0.45 -9.21 -8.55
N ASN A 99 -1.65 -8.62 -8.47
CA ASN A 99 -2.59 -8.49 -9.57
C ASN A 99 -2.63 -7.08 -10.19
N GLY A 100 -1.58 -6.29 -9.99
CA GLY A 100 -1.48 -4.94 -10.54
C GLY A 100 -0.09 -4.56 -11.01
N GLN A 101 0.10 -3.25 -11.14
CA GLN A 101 1.36 -2.63 -11.53
C GLN A 101 1.69 -1.48 -10.58
N LEU A 102 2.96 -1.43 -10.18
CA LEU A 102 3.52 -0.35 -9.39
C LEU A 102 4.35 0.59 -10.25
N THR A 103 4.30 1.87 -9.92
CA THR A 103 5.15 2.92 -10.46
C THR A 103 5.67 3.76 -9.31
N VAL A 104 6.92 4.21 -9.43
CA VAL A 104 7.51 5.18 -8.49
C VAL A 104 7.71 6.50 -9.22
N ALA A 105 7.19 7.57 -8.63
CA ALA A 105 7.34 8.93 -9.12
C ALA A 105 7.35 9.89 -7.92
N ASP A 106 8.29 10.85 -7.88
CA ASP A 106 8.31 11.90 -6.86
C ASP A 106 8.13 11.40 -5.41
N ASN A 107 8.89 10.37 -5.00
CA ASN A 107 8.79 9.71 -3.68
C ASN A 107 7.45 9.05 -3.34
N GLN A 108 6.59 8.85 -4.35
CA GLN A 108 5.31 8.15 -4.25
C GLN A 108 5.42 6.71 -4.75
N LEU A 109 4.70 5.81 -4.09
CA LEU A 109 4.37 4.51 -4.66
C LEU A 109 2.95 4.54 -5.21
N ILE A 110 2.82 4.33 -6.51
CA ILE A 110 1.55 4.44 -7.24
C ILE A 110 1.15 3.06 -7.73
N TYR A 111 -0.12 2.70 -7.53
CA TYR A 111 -0.70 1.43 -7.94
C TYR A 111 -1.77 1.61 -9.01
N ASN A 112 -1.73 0.70 -9.99
CA ASN A 112 -2.78 0.50 -10.99
C ASN A 112 -3.17 -0.98 -11.01
N GLY A 113 -4.47 -1.28 -11.00
CA GLY A 113 -4.98 -2.65 -11.01
C GLY A 113 -6.50 -2.68 -10.86
N GLU A 114 -7.01 -3.77 -10.30
CA GLU A 114 -8.44 -3.99 -10.10
C GLU A 114 -8.68 -4.61 -8.72
N LEU A 115 -9.75 -4.18 -8.06
CA LEU A 115 -10.29 -4.84 -6.87
C LEU A 115 -11.46 -5.71 -7.32
N GLU A 116 -11.29 -7.02 -7.22
CA GLU A 116 -12.36 -7.98 -7.46
C GLU A 116 -13.08 -8.30 -6.15
N LEU A 117 -14.40 -8.08 -6.11
CA LEU A 117 -15.27 -8.49 -5.02
C LEU A 117 -16.09 -9.70 -5.47
N ASP A 118 -15.98 -10.81 -4.73
CA ASP A 118 -16.81 -11.99 -4.97
C ASP A 118 -18.27 -11.68 -4.66
N ALA A 119 -19.06 -11.54 -5.71
CA ALA A 119 -20.47 -11.20 -5.62
C ALA A 119 -21.29 -12.28 -4.88
N THR A 120 -20.82 -13.53 -4.85
CA THR A 120 -21.43 -14.61 -4.05
C THR A 120 -21.39 -14.30 -2.56
N ASN A 121 -20.28 -13.72 -2.09
CA ASN A 121 -20.13 -13.31 -0.68
C ASN A 121 -21.04 -12.12 -0.32
N LEU A 122 -21.47 -11.34 -1.32
CA LEU A 122 -22.49 -10.30 -1.17
C LEU A 122 -23.92 -10.85 -1.26
N GLY A 123 -24.09 -12.18 -1.21
CA GLY A 123 -25.40 -12.84 -1.34
C GLY A 123 -25.99 -12.77 -2.75
N ILE A 124 -25.22 -12.31 -3.73
CA ILE A 124 -25.61 -12.21 -5.14
C ILE A 124 -25.14 -13.49 -5.84
N VAL A 125 -26.06 -14.44 -6.02
CA VAL A 125 -25.75 -15.73 -6.67
C VAL A 125 -25.80 -15.63 -8.20
N ASP A 126 -25.09 -16.53 -8.87
CA ASP A 126 -25.12 -16.70 -10.33
C ASP A 126 -24.74 -15.44 -11.15
N THR A 127 -23.91 -14.56 -10.58
CA THR A 127 -23.37 -13.35 -11.24
C THR A 127 -21.84 -13.41 -11.34
N GLU A 128 -21.28 -12.64 -12.28
CA GLU A 128 -19.84 -12.37 -12.34
C GLU A 128 -19.39 -11.52 -11.14
N ASN A 129 -18.11 -11.63 -10.77
CA ASN A 129 -17.47 -10.79 -9.75
C ASN A 129 -17.64 -9.31 -10.09
N ILE A 130 -17.74 -8.49 -9.04
CA ILE A 130 -17.71 -7.04 -9.16
C ILE A 130 -16.25 -6.61 -9.31
N VAL A 131 -15.96 -5.82 -10.34
CA VAL A 131 -14.59 -5.36 -10.64
C VAL A 131 -14.55 -3.85 -10.51
N ILE A 132 -13.78 -3.36 -9.55
CA ILE A 132 -13.56 -1.93 -9.31
C ILE A 132 -12.16 -1.56 -9.83
N PRO A 133 -12.03 -0.72 -10.86
CA PRO A 133 -10.72 -0.31 -11.36
C PRO A 133 -10.02 0.60 -10.35
N LEU A 134 -8.77 0.27 -10.04
CA LEU A 134 -7.88 1.04 -9.18
C LEU A 134 -6.89 1.78 -10.09
N ILE A 135 -7.08 3.08 -10.28
CA ILE A 135 -6.31 3.87 -11.26
C ILE A 135 -5.50 4.96 -10.53
N ASN A 136 -4.18 4.91 -10.67
CA ASN A 136 -3.24 5.85 -10.04
C ASN A 136 -3.47 6.04 -8.53
N ILE A 137 -3.73 4.95 -7.81
CA ILE A 137 -3.86 5.00 -6.36
C ILE A 137 -2.49 5.24 -5.76
N ILE A 138 -2.29 6.39 -5.12
CA ILE A 138 -1.04 6.65 -4.40
C ILE A 138 -1.10 5.89 -3.08
N ILE A 139 -0.36 4.79 -2.99
CA ILE A 139 -0.30 3.94 -1.80
C ILE A 139 0.34 4.71 -0.65
N PHE A 140 1.46 5.39 -0.89
CA PHE A 140 2.09 6.30 0.06
C PHE A 140 2.85 7.40 -0.68
N ASP A 141 3.12 8.49 0.02
CA ASP A 141 3.98 9.60 -0.41
C ASP A 141 4.90 9.97 0.76
N ALA A 142 6.21 9.73 0.61
CA ALA A 142 7.17 9.99 1.68
C ALA A 142 7.38 11.49 1.98
N ASP A 143 6.93 12.37 1.08
CA ASP A 143 7.04 13.82 1.23
C ASP A 143 5.74 14.49 1.73
N ALA A 144 4.64 13.72 1.82
CA ALA A 144 3.33 14.21 2.28
C ALA A 144 3.27 14.41 3.80
N ASN A 145 2.41 15.33 4.26
CA ASN A 145 2.16 15.52 5.69
C ASN A 145 1.13 14.49 6.19
N VAL A 146 1.20 14.19 7.49
CA VAL A 146 0.17 13.40 8.17
C VAL A 146 -1.21 14.01 7.97
N GLY A 147 -2.14 13.20 7.46
CA GLY A 147 -3.52 13.58 7.16
C GLY A 147 -3.74 14.14 5.77
N ASP A 148 -2.70 14.30 4.94
CA ASP A 148 -2.85 14.70 3.55
C ASP A 148 -3.52 13.56 2.76
N GLU A 149 -4.56 13.91 2.00
CA GLU A 149 -5.13 13.03 0.97
C GLU A 149 -4.10 12.88 -0.15
N LEU A 150 -3.82 11.63 -0.52
CA LEU A 150 -2.83 11.29 -1.54
C LEU A 150 -3.51 11.07 -2.89
N SER A 151 -4.63 10.34 -2.91
CA SER A 151 -5.44 10.16 -4.12
C SER A 151 -6.92 9.97 -3.77
N GLU A 152 -7.79 10.39 -4.69
CA GLU A 152 -9.24 10.16 -4.64
C GLU A 152 -9.72 9.81 -6.05
N ASN A 153 -10.45 8.71 -6.18
CA ASN A 153 -11.14 8.33 -7.42
C ASN A 153 -12.59 7.96 -7.12
N GLU A 154 -13.51 8.58 -7.84
CA GLU A 154 -14.94 8.30 -7.76
C GLU A 154 -15.43 7.83 -9.14
N ASP A 155 -16.21 6.76 -9.16
CA ASP A 155 -16.92 6.32 -10.37
C ASP A 155 -18.18 5.53 -10.01
N SER A 156 -18.95 5.19 -11.03
CA SER A 156 -20.15 4.37 -10.91
C SER A 156 -20.28 3.41 -12.09
N PHE A 157 -20.83 2.23 -11.85
CA PHE A 157 -21.20 1.31 -12.93
C PHE A 157 -22.49 0.57 -12.59
N THR A 158 -23.12 0.01 -13.64
CA THR A 158 -24.34 -0.80 -13.50
C THR A 158 -24.07 -2.22 -13.96
N GLN A 159 -24.46 -3.19 -13.13
CA GLN A 159 -24.43 -4.62 -13.45
C GLN A 159 -25.85 -5.19 -13.34
N SER A 160 -26.23 -6.06 -14.28
CA SER A 160 -27.50 -6.79 -14.17
C SER A 160 -27.30 -8.06 -13.36
N VAL A 161 -28.14 -8.26 -12.36
CA VAL A 161 -28.16 -9.42 -11.48
C VAL A 161 -29.42 -10.23 -11.75
N ASP A 162 -29.28 -11.53 -12.04
CA ASP A 162 -30.44 -12.41 -12.19
C ASP A 162 -31.01 -12.78 -10.81
N ILE A 163 -32.22 -12.29 -10.52
CA ILE A 163 -32.98 -12.68 -9.34
C ILE A 163 -34.21 -13.48 -9.78
N GLN A 164 -34.10 -14.82 -9.69
CA GLN A 164 -35.18 -15.77 -10.03
C GLN A 164 -35.69 -15.68 -11.48
N GLY A 165 -34.77 -15.50 -12.43
CA GLY A 165 -35.04 -15.39 -13.87
C GLY A 165 -35.44 -13.98 -14.30
N VAL A 166 -35.12 -12.97 -13.50
CA VAL A 166 -35.37 -11.55 -13.79
C VAL A 166 -34.08 -10.78 -13.59
N ASP A 167 -33.58 -10.19 -14.67
CA ASP A 167 -32.42 -9.30 -14.64
C ASP A 167 -32.81 -7.98 -13.95
N ILE A 168 -32.21 -7.73 -12.79
CA ILE A 168 -32.36 -6.50 -12.02
C ILE A 168 -31.08 -5.68 -12.15
N PRO A 169 -31.15 -4.41 -12.59
CA PRO A 169 -29.97 -3.52 -12.60
C PRO A 169 -29.58 -3.12 -11.18
N PHE A 170 -28.32 -3.34 -10.83
CA PHE A 170 -27.65 -2.85 -9.63
C PHE A 170 -26.67 -1.77 -10.04
N THR A 171 -26.76 -0.59 -9.43
CA THR A 171 -25.79 0.49 -9.59
C THR A 171 -24.86 0.47 -8.38
N PHE A 172 -23.57 0.48 -8.65
CA PHE A 172 -22.50 0.52 -7.68
C PHE A 172 -21.82 1.86 -7.84
N ASP A 173 -21.93 2.69 -6.81
CA ASP A 173 -21.22 3.96 -6.72
C ASP A 173 -20.08 3.75 -5.71
N TYR A 174 -18.87 4.18 -6.06
CA TYR A 174 -17.72 3.99 -5.19
C TYR A 174 -16.78 5.20 -5.17
N THR A 175 -16.10 5.37 -4.05
CA THR A 175 -15.01 6.32 -3.88
C THR A 175 -13.83 5.59 -3.22
N ILE A 176 -12.67 5.66 -3.87
CA ILE A 176 -11.41 5.14 -3.32
C ILE A 176 -10.58 6.34 -2.89
N THR A 177 -10.23 6.39 -1.62
CA THR A 177 -9.39 7.46 -1.05
C THR A 177 -8.15 6.85 -0.43
N SER A 178 -7.00 7.46 -0.65
CA SER A 178 -5.78 7.16 0.10
C SER A 178 -5.26 8.38 0.86
N THR A 179 -4.69 8.16 2.04
CA THR A 179 -4.29 9.23 2.95
C THR A 179 -2.98 8.87 3.64
N GLN A 180 -2.07 9.84 3.78
CA GLN A 180 -0.88 9.67 4.59
C GLN A 180 -1.27 9.60 6.07
N ASN A 181 -0.93 8.52 6.76
CA ASN A 181 -1.39 8.28 8.13
C ASN A 181 -0.37 8.76 9.16
N SER A 182 0.83 8.20 9.21
CA SER A 182 1.81 8.54 10.25
C SER A 182 3.26 8.29 9.83
N PHE A 183 4.18 8.91 10.57
CA PHE A 183 5.62 8.66 10.51
C PHE A 183 6.06 8.16 11.89
N TYR A 184 6.79 7.06 11.93
CA TYR A 184 7.30 6.45 13.14
C TYR A 184 8.82 6.40 13.09
N GLU A 185 9.46 6.83 14.18
CA GLU A 185 10.90 6.61 14.36
C GLU A 185 11.22 5.10 14.36
N SER A 186 10.38 4.31 15.03
CA SER A 186 10.43 2.84 15.01
C SER A 186 9.04 2.21 15.09
N TYR A 187 8.89 1.03 14.50
CA TYR A 187 7.69 0.20 14.56
C TYR A 187 8.08 -1.27 14.76
N THR A 188 7.29 -2.03 15.51
CA THR A 188 7.52 -3.46 15.73
C THR A 188 6.50 -4.25 14.91
N ALA A 189 6.98 -5.07 13.99
CA ALA A 189 6.18 -6.05 13.26
C ALA A 189 6.78 -7.43 13.54
N GLY A 190 5.96 -8.33 14.10
CA GLY A 190 6.37 -9.63 14.59
C GLY A 190 7.44 -9.53 15.68
N GLU A 191 8.54 -10.25 15.49
CA GLU A 191 9.69 -10.24 16.40
C GLU A 191 10.75 -9.18 16.01
N GLN A 192 10.50 -8.37 14.97
CA GLN A 192 11.47 -7.43 14.40
C GLN A 192 11.11 -5.97 14.69
N ILE A 193 12.13 -5.13 14.89
CA ILE A 193 11.99 -3.68 15.03
C ILE A 193 12.53 -3.06 13.75
N PHE A 194 11.70 -2.24 13.13
CA PHE A 194 12.03 -1.48 11.93
C PHE A 194 12.12 0.00 12.29
N GLU A 195 13.19 0.65 11.87
CA GLU A 195 13.35 2.10 12.02
C GLU A 195 12.80 2.80 10.78
N ASP A 196 12.41 4.06 10.93
CA ASP A 196 11.96 4.92 9.85
C ASP A 196 10.82 4.26 9.04
N VAL A 197 9.61 4.35 9.61
CA VAL A 197 8.42 3.69 9.08
C VAL A 197 7.36 4.73 8.75
N ILE A 198 6.81 4.64 7.54
CA ILE A 198 5.64 5.40 7.13
C ILE A 198 4.40 4.50 7.16
N SER A 199 3.26 5.07 7.48
CA SER A 199 1.97 4.40 7.29
C SER A 199 1.02 5.22 6.45
N SER A 200 0.15 4.52 5.74
CA SER A 200 -0.89 5.10 4.90
C SER A 200 -2.18 4.30 5.02
N ASN A 201 -3.29 4.97 4.78
CA ASN A 201 -4.61 4.37 4.78
C ASN A 201 -5.17 4.38 3.36
N ILE A 202 -5.91 3.34 3.00
CA ILE A 202 -6.73 3.27 1.79
C ILE A 202 -8.15 2.87 2.23
N ALA A 203 -9.15 3.62 1.80
CA ALA A 203 -10.55 3.33 2.06
C ALA A 203 -11.31 3.22 0.74
N VAL A 204 -12.21 2.24 0.66
CA VAL A 204 -13.17 2.10 -0.44
C VAL A 204 -14.56 2.29 0.14
N ASN A 205 -15.15 3.45 -0.13
CA ASN A 205 -16.54 3.74 0.18
C ASN A 205 -17.42 3.19 -0.95
N ILE A 206 -18.48 2.44 -0.62
CA ILE A 206 -19.38 1.82 -1.60
C ILE A 206 -20.84 2.13 -1.22
N GLU A 207 -21.63 2.46 -2.23
CA GLU A 207 -23.09 2.51 -2.21
C GLU A 207 -23.64 1.57 -3.29
N ILE A 208 -24.71 0.83 -2.98
CA ILE A 208 -25.35 -0.09 -3.91
C ILE A 208 -26.85 0.16 -3.94
N ASN A 209 -27.39 0.43 -5.13
CA ASN A 209 -28.82 0.61 -5.38
C ASN A 209 -29.33 -0.40 -6.42
N ALA A 210 -30.43 -1.08 -6.14
CA ALA A 210 -31.10 -1.95 -7.09
C ALA A 210 -32.35 -1.28 -7.68
N SER A 211 -32.52 -1.36 -9.00
CA SER A 211 -33.65 -0.71 -9.71
C SER A 211 -34.74 -1.71 -10.08
N PHE A 212 -35.84 -1.70 -9.31
CA PHE A 212 -36.99 -2.58 -9.54
C PHE A 212 -38.12 -1.81 -10.22
N PHE A 213 -38.39 -2.12 -11.49
CA PHE A 213 -39.45 -1.47 -12.29
C PHE A 213 -39.35 0.08 -12.31
N GLY A 214 -38.13 0.61 -12.27
CA GLY A 214 -37.86 2.06 -12.24
C GLY A 214 -38.00 2.70 -10.86
N VAL A 215 -38.00 1.90 -9.79
CA VAL A 215 -37.86 2.36 -8.40
C VAL A 215 -36.52 1.89 -7.88
N ASP A 216 -35.69 2.82 -7.43
CA ASP A 216 -34.40 2.51 -6.82
C ASP A 216 -34.60 2.15 -5.34
N ILE A 217 -34.00 1.04 -4.94
CA ILE A 217 -34.09 0.46 -3.61
C ILE A 217 -32.64 0.32 -3.10
N PRO A 218 -32.30 0.98 -1.97
CA PRO A 218 -30.97 0.85 -1.41
C PRO A 218 -30.72 -0.59 -0.97
N VAL A 219 -29.58 -1.11 -1.35
CA VAL A 219 -29.05 -2.43 -0.96
C VAL A 219 -27.92 -2.26 0.03
N LEU A 220 -27.06 -1.27 -0.19
CA LEU A 220 -25.98 -0.87 0.69
C LEU A 220 -25.96 0.65 0.73
N GLU A 221 -26.29 1.24 1.87
CA GLU A 221 -26.09 2.69 2.07
C GLU A 221 -24.57 3.00 2.09
N PRO A 222 -24.16 4.23 1.72
CA PRO A 222 -22.75 4.61 1.64
C PRO A 222 -21.97 4.29 2.92
N GLN A 223 -20.94 3.44 2.79
CA GLN A 223 -20.10 3.04 3.91
C GLN A 223 -18.69 2.64 3.45
N ASP A 224 -17.71 2.77 4.35
CA ASP A 224 -16.32 2.35 4.12
C ASP A 224 -16.23 0.83 4.20
N ALA A 225 -16.52 0.19 3.07
CA ALA A 225 -16.64 -1.26 2.93
C ALA A 225 -15.28 -1.97 3.04
N VAL A 226 -14.21 -1.32 2.60
CA VAL A 226 -12.84 -1.83 2.71
C VAL A 226 -11.96 -0.73 3.30
N GLN A 227 -11.23 -1.05 4.36
CA GLN A 227 -10.29 -0.15 5.01
C GLN A 227 -8.96 -0.87 5.19
N ILE A 228 -7.89 -0.29 4.64
CA ILE A 228 -6.55 -0.84 4.66
C ILE A 228 -5.64 0.16 5.37
N THR A 229 -4.84 -0.30 6.33
CA THR A 229 -3.72 0.46 6.89
C THR A 229 -2.44 -0.29 6.61
N ASN A 230 -1.53 0.32 5.85
CA ASN A 230 -0.25 -0.27 5.49
C ASN A 230 0.90 0.43 6.22
N TYR A 231 1.95 -0.32 6.54
CA TYR A 231 3.17 0.17 7.17
C TYR A 231 4.37 -0.23 6.32
N TYR A 232 5.20 0.73 5.96
CA TYR A 232 6.37 0.55 5.11
C TYR A 232 7.62 1.03 5.82
N ALA A 233 8.62 0.16 5.91
CA ALA A 233 9.91 0.49 6.50
C ALA A 233 10.93 0.85 5.43
N ASN A 234 11.74 1.87 5.73
CA ASN A 234 12.81 2.32 4.85
C ASN A 234 13.80 1.19 4.54
N ASN A 235 14.15 1.05 3.26
CA ASN A 235 15.00 0.00 2.69
C ASN A 235 14.49 -1.44 2.89
N VAL A 236 13.22 -1.61 3.30
CA VAL A 236 12.60 -2.92 3.43
C VAL A 236 11.44 -3.04 2.47
N GLY A 237 10.35 -2.29 2.65
CA GLY A 237 9.08 -2.56 1.98
C GLY A 237 7.93 -2.56 2.97
N MET A 238 6.79 -3.16 2.58
CA MET A 238 5.66 -3.34 3.49
C MET A 238 6.06 -4.31 4.61
N ILE A 239 5.93 -3.88 5.86
CA ILE A 239 6.25 -4.68 7.04
C ILE A 239 5.02 -5.19 7.78
N TYR A 240 3.91 -4.47 7.65
CA TYR A 240 2.65 -4.80 8.28
C TYR A 240 1.49 -4.20 7.49
N SER A 241 0.36 -4.89 7.47
CA SER A 241 -0.90 -4.38 6.92
C SER A 241 -2.08 -4.92 7.70
N GLU A 242 -3.08 -4.08 7.90
CA GLU A 242 -4.40 -4.44 8.45
C GLU A 242 -5.45 -4.09 7.42
N THR A 243 -6.29 -5.05 7.07
CA THR A 243 -7.45 -4.85 6.20
C THR A 243 -8.71 -5.24 6.97
N ALA A 244 -9.67 -4.34 7.03
CA ALA A 244 -11.02 -4.62 7.49
C ALA A 244 -11.98 -4.53 6.31
N ILE A 245 -12.78 -5.58 6.11
CA ILE A 245 -13.86 -5.63 5.13
C ILE A 245 -15.17 -5.74 5.89
N ASN A 246 -16.09 -4.81 5.67
CA ASN A 246 -17.37 -4.77 6.38
C ASN A 246 -18.50 -4.28 5.48
N TYR A 247 -19.51 -5.12 5.26
CA TYR A 247 -20.74 -4.77 4.56
C TYR A 247 -21.92 -4.90 5.50
N ASN A 248 -22.64 -3.79 5.71
CA ASN A 248 -23.89 -3.74 6.46
C ASN A 248 -25.02 -3.49 5.46
N PHE A 249 -25.74 -4.56 5.10
CA PHE A 249 -26.74 -4.51 4.04
C PHE A 249 -28.11 -4.05 4.57
N GLU A 250 -28.85 -3.38 3.69
CA GLU A 250 -30.22 -2.97 3.99
C GLU A 250 -31.22 -4.13 3.83
N GLU A 251 -32.31 -4.09 4.60
CA GLU A 251 -33.41 -5.03 4.41
C GLU A 251 -34.15 -4.75 3.09
N ILE A 252 -33.85 -5.55 2.06
CA ILE A 252 -34.54 -5.50 0.77
C ILE A 252 -35.97 -6.04 0.92
N ASN A 253 -36.94 -5.14 1.09
CA ASN A 253 -38.35 -5.48 1.30
C ASN A 253 -39.10 -5.81 -0.02
N ILE A 254 -38.60 -6.78 -0.78
CA ILE A 254 -39.18 -7.20 -2.06
C ILE A 254 -39.72 -8.62 -1.92
N PRO A 255 -40.98 -8.90 -2.35
CA PRO A 255 -41.49 -10.26 -2.36
C PRO A 255 -40.53 -11.15 -3.17
N THR A 256 -40.11 -12.26 -2.56
CA THR A 256 -39.20 -13.30 -3.10
C THR A 256 -37.69 -13.04 -2.99
N VAL A 257 -37.21 -11.87 -2.57
CA VAL A 257 -35.77 -11.66 -2.29
C VAL A 257 -35.52 -11.89 -0.80
N SER A 258 -34.60 -12.79 -0.46
CA SER A 258 -34.16 -12.97 0.92
C SER A 258 -33.27 -11.80 1.33
N SER A 259 -33.22 -11.48 2.63
CA SER A 259 -32.23 -10.54 3.16
C SER A 259 -30.81 -11.04 2.85
N ILE A 260 -29.95 -10.14 2.40
CA ILE A 260 -28.52 -10.38 2.28
C ILE A 260 -27.93 -10.27 3.69
N PRO A 261 -27.19 -11.28 4.18
CA PRO A 261 -26.54 -11.17 5.49
C PRO A 261 -25.39 -10.16 5.44
N ASP A 262 -25.18 -9.48 6.55
CA ASP A 262 -23.96 -8.68 6.76
C ASP A 262 -22.72 -9.56 6.64
N TYR A 263 -21.60 -8.94 6.31
CA TYR A 263 -20.33 -9.65 6.12
C TYR A 263 -19.19 -8.85 6.75
N GLN A 264 -18.47 -9.46 7.68
CA GLN A 264 -17.27 -8.90 8.28
C GLN A 264 -16.09 -9.87 8.17
N PHE A 265 -14.94 -9.34 7.75
CA PHE A 265 -13.71 -10.08 7.60
C PHE A 265 -12.50 -9.19 7.85
N ASP A 266 -11.60 -9.62 8.74
CA ASP A 266 -10.38 -8.89 9.07
C ASP A 266 -9.16 -9.71 8.64
N ILE A 267 -8.17 -9.04 8.06
CA ILE A 267 -6.95 -9.66 7.54
C ILE A 267 -5.77 -8.87 8.06
N THR A 268 -4.82 -9.55 8.69
CA THR A 268 -3.51 -8.96 9.00
C THR A 268 -2.44 -9.63 8.16
N GLN A 269 -1.46 -8.85 7.74
CA GLN A 269 -0.28 -9.34 7.03
C GLN A 269 0.94 -8.82 7.74
N GLU A 270 1.77 -9.73 8.23
CA GLU A 270 2.95 -9.38 9.02
C GLU A 270 4.20 -9.95 8.34
N ILE A 271 5.25 -9.14 8.20
CA ILE A 271 6.49 -9.58 7.58
C ILE A 271 7.21 -10.62 8.43
N ASP A 272 7.55 -11.75 7.82
CA ASP A 272 8.36 -12.81 8.42
C ASP A 272 9.84 -12.63 8.06
N SER A 273 10.12 -12.49 6.77
CA SER A 273 11.48 -12.34 6.24
C SER A 273 11.47 -11.62 4.90
N TYR A 274 12.64 -11.14 4.47
CA TYR A 274 12.80 -10.45 3.19
C TYR A 274 14.19 -10.63 2.60
N THR A 275 14.30 -10.40 1.30
CA THR A 275 15.57 -10.33 0.56
C THR A 275 15.56 -9.05 -0.26
N ILE A 276 16.48 -8.13 0.05
CA ILE A 276 16.72 -6.91 -0.74
C ILE A 276 18.09 -7.03 -1.39
N THR A 277 18.12 -6.89 -2.70
CA THR A 277 19.34 -6.88 -3.51
C THR A 277 19.73 -5.44 -3.82
N GLU A 278 21.03 -5.15 -3.69
CA GLU A 278 21.64 -3.86 -4.07
C GLU A 278 21.75 -3.70 -5.59
#